data_AF-A0AB34JFN3-F1
#
_entry.id   AF-A0AB34JFN3-F1
#
_cell.length_a   1.000
_cell.length_b   1.000
_cell.length_c   1.000
_cell.angle_alpha   90.00
_cell.angle_beta   90.00
_cell.angle_gamma   90.00
#
_symmetry.space_group_name_H-M   'P 1'
#
loop_
_entity.id
_entity.type
_entity.pdbx_description
1 polymer ?
#
loop_
_entity_poly.entity_id
_entity_poly.type
_entity_poly.pdbx_seq_one_letter_code
_entity_poly.pdbx_strand_id
1 'polypeptide(L)'
;MAPRRERLSSFLAPLLACLAKIVRWFRRLILLYPGCAVVRLPDEGRRDALLETSAEEAEELAAQLLFPPSFTFGAATASYQIEGGIGDTNWSRWEDLKRRTSDGGETVTDGEKAGIACDSWNRFEDDLRVIREVGLTSYRFSIEWSRVEPAEGELDEGVVARYVSWCKTLRAEGVEPMITLHHFTEPGWFTDKGGWELKSNVQYFARFSEFVVARLAPHCSMWCTLNEPVGFAVCGWLAGVHPPGKSGQLMMVIKVVHNLMRGHFAAAAAINAASAVQPQPPSILIANNVICFEALNKWNPFTRFLAVFLNLVYDFLIHDVLIYGRLPWWPLPFQLIAWVLDPLFGARATIRAYKGTVNMIGLNHYFREYCAFGYSRQVEVYKGGDATTGTGDMIWYLPFGCTFRAGFDPRFEKSDMGWDMTPSSMLWILTAFSDRYPGVPIYITESGLADSSQPDKKRVRYISGVLRAIRKALDAGIDVRGYTIWSLIDNFEWAEGFRPRFGLAHVDYSTQVRTPRSSCNVLRRIISNQRKQLR
;
A
#
# COMPACT_ATOMS: atom_id res chain seq x y z
N MET A 1 29.14 7.24 -57.06
CA MET A 1 28.48 6.74 -55.81
C MET A 1 28.89 7.47 -54.52
N ALA A 2 29.79 8.46 -54.54
CA ALA A 2 30.18 9.22 -53.34
C ALA A 2 29.17 10.30 -52.81
N PRO A 3 28.32 10.97 -53.60
CA PRO A 3 27.63 12.18 -53.12
C PRO A 3 26.35 11.93 -52.28
N ARG A 4 25.89 10.69 -52.12
CA ARG A 4 24.71 10.35 -51.28
C ARG A 4 25.06 10.09 -49.82
N ARG A 5 26.26 9.60 -49.51
CA ARG A 5 26.69 9.34 -48.11
C ARG A 5 27.02 10.63 -47.36
N GLU A 6 27.61 11.63 -48.01
CA GLU A 6 27.92 12.94 -47.40
C GLU A 6 26.68 13.80 -47.12
N ARG A 7 25.61 13.65 -47.92
CA ARG A 7 24.33 14.34 -47.65
C ARG A 7 23.56 13.72 -46.47
N LEU A 8 23.63 12.40 -46.28
CA LEU A 8 23.00 11.76 -45.10
C LEU A 8 23.76 12.05 -43.81
N SER A 9 25.11 12.09 -43.85
CA SER A 9 25.91 12.41 -42.67
C SER A 9 25.74 13.87 -42.23
N SER A 10 25.65 14.82 -43.16
CA SER A 10 25.39 16.24 -42.84
C SER A 10 23.98 16.52 -42.33
N PHE A 11 22.98 15.71 -42.71
CA PHE A 11 21.60 15.85 -42.20
C PHE A 11 21.40 15.16 -40.85
N LEU A 12 22.08 14.04 -40.59
CA LEU A 12 21.96 13.28 -39.35
C LEU A 12 22.86 13.81 -38.22
N ALA A 13 24.00 14.43 -38.53
CA ALA A 13 24.93 14.93 -37.52
C ALA A 13 24.32 15.99 -36.56
N PRO A 14 23.52 16.98 -37.03
CA PRO A 14 22.84 17.92 -36.13
C PRO A 14 21.80 17.23 -35.25
N LEU A 15 21.09 16.23 -35.80
CA LEU A 15 20.06 15.48 -35.10
C LEU A 15 20.66 14.57 -34.02
N LEU A 16 21.75 13.87 -34.32
CA LEU A 16 22.54 13.07 -33.39
C LEU A 16 23.22 13.93 -32.33
N ALA A 17 23.71 15.13 -32.69
CA ALA A 17 24.26 16.09 -31.74
C ALA A 17 23.17 16.65 -30.81
N CYS A 18 21.97 16.90 -31.33
CA CYS A 18 20.81 17.30 -30.54
C CYS A 18 20.37 16.18 -29.59
N LEU A 19 20.24 14.94 -30.08
CA LEU A 19 19.98 13.74 -29.26
C LEU A 19 21.07 13.54 -28.20
N ALA A 20 22.35 13.71 -28.53
CA ALA A 20 23.44 13.59 -27.56
C ALA A 20 23.44 14.73 -26.52
N LYS A 21 22.96 15.92 -26.87
CA LYS A 21 22.73 17.03 -25.92
C LYS A 21 21.52 16.74 -25.04
N ILE A 22 20.42 16.25 -25.61
CA ILE A 22 19.22 15.80 -24.88
C ILE A 22 19.60 14.68 -23.92
N VAL A 23 20.30 13.63 -24.35
CA VAL A 23 20.76 12.53 -23.50
C VAL A 23 21.74 12.99 -22.43
N ARG A 24 22.67 13.91 -22.72
CA ARG A 24 23.57 14.49 -21.69
C ARG A 24 22.79 15.36 -20.70
N TRP A 25 21.81 16.10 -21.16
CA TRP A 25 20.92 16.92 -20.35
C TRP A 25 20.03 16.04 -19.46
N PHE A 26 19.41 14.98 -19.99
CA PHE A 26 18.69 13.94 -19.26
C PHE A 26 19.59 13.21 -18.25
N ARG A 27 20.82 12.83 -18.62
CA ARG A 27 21.80 12.23 -17.69
C ARG A 27 22.15 13.16 -16.54
N ARG A 28 22.36 14.46 -16.82
CA ARG A 28 22.59 15.47 -15.77
C ARG A 28 21.35 15.68 -14.91
N LEU A 29 20.14 15.65 -15.48
CA LEU A 29 18.87 15.79 -14.75
C LEU A 29 18.55 14.60 -13.83
N ILE A 30 18.80 13.37 -14.28
CA ILE A 30 18.68 12.15 -13.45
C ILE A 30 19.64 12.20 -12.25
N LEU A 31 20.77 12.90 -12.38
CA LEU A 31 21.76 13.10 -11.30
C LEU A 31 21.43 14.29 -10.37
N LEU A 32 20.52 15.19 -10.76
CA LEU A 32 20.22 16.44 -10.04
C LEU A 32 19.06 16.33 -9.03
N TYR A 33 18.49 15.14 -8.85
CA TYR A 33 17.45 14.90 -7.85
C TYR A 33 17.98 13.91 -6.79
N PRO A 34 18.59 14.39 -5.70
CA PRO A 34 19.27 13.54 -4.71
C PRO A 34 18.35 12.48 -4.11
N GLY A 35 17.05 12.77 -3.96
CA GLY A 35 16.05 11.84 -3.43
C GLY A 35 15.50 10.80 -4.42
N CYS A 36 15.98 10.81 -5.67
CA CYS A 36 15.74 9.74 -6.67
C CYS A 36 17.06 9.16 -7.18
N ALA A 37 18.19 9.45 -6.52
CA ALA A 37 19.39 8.68 -6.76
C ALA A 37 19.03 7.22 -6.47
N VAL A 38 18.92 6.44 -7.55
CA VAL A 38 18.62 5.01 -7.52
C VAL A 38 19.54 4.39 -6.46
N VAL A 39 19.01 4.15 -5.26
CA VAL A 39 19.70 3.36 -4.25
C VAL A 39 19.94 2.04 -4.97
N ARG A 40 21.22 1.73 -5.19
CA ARG A 40 21.61 0.55 -5.93
C ARG A 40 21.21 -0.64 -5.08
N LEU A 41 20.13 -1.33 -5.46
CA LEU A 41 19.92 -2.68 -4.99
C LEU A 41 21.09 -3.52 -5.50
N PRO A 42 21.80 -4.26 -4.62
CA PRO A 42 22.84 -5.18 -5.06
C PRO A 42 22.18 -6.36 -5.78
N ASP A 43 22.01 -6.23 -7.11
CA ASP A 43 21.60 -7.35 -7.96
C ASP A 43 22.82 -8.26 -8.20
N GLU A 44 23.03 -9.21 -7.29
CA GLU A 44 23.81 -10.41 -7.55
C GLU A 44 22.91 -11.40 -8.29
N GLY A 45 23.01 -11.40 -9.62
CA GLY A 45 22.09 -12.08 -10.51
C GLY A 45 21.72 -13.50 -10.08
N ARG A 46 20.43 -13.66 -9.72
CA ARG A 46 19.52 -14.83 -9.85
C ARG A 46 18.65 -15.11 -8.61
N ARG A 47 18.77 -14.34 -7.53
CA ARG A 47 17.86 -14.43 -6.36
C ARG A 47 17.86 -13.13 -5.56
N ASP A 48 16.78 -12.85 -4.83
CA ASP A 48 16.81 -11.75 -3.85
C ASP A 48 17.83 -12.07 -2.74
N ALA A 49 18.68 -11.10 -2.41
CA ALA A 49 19.81 -11.28 -1.52
C ALA A 49 19.43 -11.56 -0.05
N LEU A 50 18.18 -11.33 0.34
CA LEU A 50 17.67 -11.59 1.69
C LEU A 50 16.73 -12.81 1.74
N LEU A 51 16.62 -13.55 0.64
CA LEU A 51 15.79 -14.74 0.57
C LEU A 51 16.65 -16.01 0.71
N GLU A 52 16.54 -16.68 1.86
CA GLU A 52 17.34 -17.87 2.17
C GLU A 52 16.80 -19.14 1.53
N THR A 53 17.67 -20.13 1.27
CA THR A 53 17.28 -21.35 0.51
C THR A 53 16.21 -22.17 1.22
N SER A 54 16.30 -22.27 2.55
CA SER A 54 15.36 -23.00 3.39
C SER A 54 14.59 -22.09 4.34
N ALA A 55 13.42 -22.53 4.80
CA ALA A 55 12.61 -21.79 5.75
C ALA A 55 13.20 -21.85 7.16
N GLU A 56 13.80 -23.00 7.49
CA GLU A 56 14.43 -23.28 8.77
C GLU A 56 15.64 -22.35 8.98
N GLU A 57 16.51 -22.20 7.98
CA GLU A 57 17.62 -21.24 8.01
C GLU A 57 17.14 -19.80 8.15
N ALA A 58 16.09 -19.42 7.40
CA ALA A 58 15.53 -18.08 7.45
C ALA A 58 15.00 -17.74 8.85
N GLU A 59 14.26 -18.67 9.47
CA GLU A 59 13.70 -18.51 10.81
C GLU A 59 14.82 -18.41 11.87
N GLU A 60 15.87 -19.22 11.78
CA GLU A 60 17.00 -19.16 12.71
C GLU A 60 17.74 -17.83 12.63
N LEU A 61 17.98 -17.31 11.42
CA LEU A 61 18.58 -15.99 11.23
C LEU A 61 17.67 -14.88 11.76
N ALA A 62 16.37 -14.97 11.53
CA ALA A 62 15.41 -14.00 12.02
C ALA A 62 15.34 -14.00 13.56
N ALA A 63 15.38 -15.18 14.20
CA ALA A 63 15.31 -15.31 15.66
C ALA A 63 16.47 -14.65 16.42
N GLN A 64 17.59 -14.38 15.74
CA GLN A 64 18.76 -13.68 16.31
C GLN A 64 18.63 -12.16 16.25
N LEU A 65 17.63 -11.63 15.53
CA LEU A 65 17.42 -10.19 15.40
C LEU A 65 16.94 -9.59 16.71
N LEU A 66 17.47 -8.41 17.02
CA LEU A 66 17.05 -7.58 18.14
C LEU A 66 16.56 -6.25 17.61
N PHE A 67 15.45 -5.77 18.16
CA PHE A 67 14.86 -4.50 17.78
C PHE A 67 14.86 -3.55 18.98
N PRO A 68 14.76 -2.22 18.75
CA PRO A 68 14.60 -1.27 19.84
C PRO A 68 13.42 -1.66 20.76
N PRO A 69 13.50 -1.41 22.09
CA PRO A 69 12.41 -1.76 23.01
C PRO A 69 11.07 -1.10 22.67
N SER A 70 11.11 0.07 22.03
CA SER A 70 9.93 0.80 21.55
C SER A 70 9.40 0.34 20.20
N PHE A 71 10.08 -0.60 19.52
CA PHE A 71 9.65 -1.10 18.22
C PHE A 71 8.45 -2.04 18.40
N THR A 72 7.36 -1.75 17.69
CA THR A 72 6.15 -2.57 17.77
C THR A 72 6.13 -3.64 16.69
N PHE A 73 5.76 -4.86 17.09
CA PHE A 73 5.38 -5.93 16.19
C PHE A 73 3.87 -6.09 16.23
N GLY A 74 3.21 -6.01 15.09
CA GLY A 74 1.77 -6.14 14.98
C GLY A 74 1.31 -6.94 13.78
N ALA A 75 -0.01 -7.09 13.66
CA ALA A 75 -0.70 -7.64 12.49
C ALA A 75 -1.86 -6.73 12.08
N ALA A 76 -2.24 -6.80 10.81
CA ALA A 76 -3.30 -5.98 10.22
C ALA A 76 -4.44 -6.85 9.66
N THR A 77 -5.64 -6.27 9.66
CA THR A 77 -6.84 -6.76 8.98
C THR A 77 -7.68 -5.58 8.47
N ALA A 78 -8.64 -5.86 7.59
CA ALA A 78 -9.68 -4.92 7.16
C ALA A 78 -11.07 -5.46 7.50
N SER A 79 -11.96 -4.58 7.93
CA SER A 79 -13.31 -4.88 8.40
C SER A 79 -14.08 -5.77 7.43
N TYR A 80 -14.20 -5.35 6.17
CA TYR A 80 -14.95 -6.10 5.16
C TYR A 80 -14.39 -7.49 4.88
N GLN A 81 -13.07 -7.63 4.99
CA GLN A 81 -12.37 -8.88 4.68
C GLN A 81 -12.52 -9.95 5.80
N ILE A 82 -12.82 -9.54 7.04
CA ILE A 82 -12.81 -10.47 8.20
C ILE A 82 -14.09 -10.47 9.05
N GLU A 83 -14.86 -9.38 9.09
CA GLU A 83 -15.91 -9.22 10.10
C GLU A 83 -17.14 -10.08 9.84
N GLY A 84 -17.60 -10.12 8.58
CA GLY A 84 -18.83 -10.78 8.19
C GLY A 84 -20.11 -9.99 8.54
N GLY A 85 -21.20 -10.29 7.84
CA GLY A 85 -22.51 -9.69 8.12
C GLY A 85 -22.55 -8.17 7.88
N ILE A 86 -21.86 -7.72 6.83
CA ILE A 86 -21.87 -6.34 6.35
C ILE A 86 -22.87 -6.28 5.19
N GLY A 87 -23.77 -5.29 5.23
CA GLY A 87 -24.89 -5.18 4.31
C GLY A 87 -24.52 -4.51 2.99
N ASP A 88 -25.16 -3.38 2.72
CA ASP A 88 -25.08 -2.69 1.43
C ASP A 88 -23.82 -1.80 1.32
N THR A 89 -22.87 -2.21 0.47
CA THR A 89 -21.61 -1.51 0.22
C THR A 89 -21.30 -1.43 -1.27
N ASN A 90 -20.34 -0.59 -1.65
CA ASN A 90 -19.76 -0.62 -3.00
C ASN A 90 -19.24 -2.03 -3.39
N TRP A 91 -18.66 -2.77 -2.44
CA TRP A 91 -18.11 -4.12 -2.66
C TRP A 91 -19.18 -5.21 -2.71
N SER A 92 -20.17 -5.22 -1.82
CA SER A 92 -21.24 -6.24 -1.86
C SER A 92 -22.08 -6.12 -3.13
N ARG A 93 -22.30 -4.88 -3.60
CA ARG A 93 -22.90 -4.62 -4.92
C ARG A 93 -22.01 -5.08 -6.08
N TRP A 94 -20.69 -4.93 -5.97
CA TRP A 94 -19.72 -5.39 -6.98
C TRP A 94 -19.68 -6.91 -7.10
N GLU A 95 -19.74 -7.62 -5.97
CA GLU A 95 -19.88 -9.07 -5.89
C GLU A 95 -21.18 -9.57 -6.57
N ASP A 96 -22.25 -8.78 -6.55
CA ASP A 96 -23.53 -9.10 -7.20
C ASP A 96 -23.54 -8.89 -8.73
N LEU A 97 -22.54 -8.18 -9.28
CA LEU A 97 -22.49 -7.91 -10.72
C LEU A 97 -22.15 -9.17 -11.51
N LYS A 98 -23.16 -9.72 -12.21
CA LYS A 98 -23.02 -10.86 -13.13
C LYS A 98 -22.21 -10.56 -14.41
N ARG A 99 -21.74 -9.32 -14.59
CA ARG A 99 -20.94 -8.85 -15.76
C ARG A 99 -19.73 -8.05 -15.29
N ARG A 100 -18.71 -8.13 -16.13
CA ARG A 100 -17.45 -8.77 -15.80
C ARG A 100 -16.30 -7.85 -16.27
N THR A 101 -15.90 -6.87 -15.44
CA THR A 101 -14.80 -5.91 -15.70
C THR A 101 -14.78 -5.31 -17.13
N SER A 102 -13.77 -4.53 -17.51
CA SER A 102 -13.71 -3.98 -18.90
C SER A 102 -13.36 -5.02 -19.97
N ASP A 103 -12.91 -6.20 -19.57
CA ASP A 103 -12.37 -7.27 -20.42
C ASP A 103 -13.21 -8.56 -20.43
N GLY A 104 -14.34 -8.60 -19.71
CA GLY A 104 -15.22 -9.77 -19.68
C GLY A 104 -14.86 -10.83 -18.63
N GLY A 105 -14.00 -10.52 -17.65
CA GLY A 105 -13.64 -11.36 -16.48
C GLY A 105 -14.46 -11.15 -15.20
N GLU A 106 -14.52 -12.13 -14.29
CA GLU A 106 -15.34 -12.02 -13.06
C GLU A 106 -14.94 -10.83 -12.17
N THR A 107 -15.91 -10.23 -11.49
CA THR A 107 -15.67 -9.13 -10.53
C THR A 107 -14.92 -9.63 -9.30
N VAL A 108 -15.20 -10.87 -8.91
CA VAL A 108 -14.50 -11.65 -7.90
C VAL A 108 -14.34 -13.08 -8.43
N THR A 109 -13.15 -13.65 -8.25
CA THR A 109 -12.79 -15.01 -8.66
C THR A 109 -13.83 -16.03 -8.17
N ASP A 110 -14.27 -16.90 -9.07
CA ASP A 110 -15.27 -17.95 -8.83
C ASP A 110 -16.64 -17.42 -8.36
N GLY A 111 -16.89 -16.10 -8.48
CA GLY A 111 -18.12 -15.45 -8.02
C GLY A 111 -18.29 -15.49 -6.50
N GLU A 112 -17.20 -15.63 -5.75
CA GLU A 112 -17.24 -15.64 -4.29
C GLU A 112 -17.73 -14.31 -3.72
N LYS A 113 -18.30 -14.39 -2.52
CA LYS A 113 -18.85 -13.25 -1.78
C LYS A 113 -18.23 -13.19 -0.40
N ALA A 114 -17.99 -11.98 0.10
CA ALA A 114 -17.44 -11.81 1.45
C ALA A 114 -18.36 -12.46 2.49
N GLY A 115 -19.68 -12.20 2.44
CA GLY A 115 -20.69 -12.90 3.24
C GLY A 115 -20.40 -12.86 4.75
N ILE A 116 -20.17 -14.04 5.35
CA ILE A 116 -19.75 -14.14 6.76
C ILE A 116 -18.23 -13.99 6.95
N ALA A 117 -17.44 -14.07 5.88
CA ALA A 117 -15.98 -14.01 5.87
C ALA A 117 -15.37 -14.90 6.97
N CYS A 118 -14.66 -14.29 7.91
CA CYS A 118 -14.09 -14.95 9.09
C CYS A 118 -14.96 -14.78 10.34
N ASP A 119 -16.11 -14.13 10.25
CA ASP A 119 -17.05 -13.92 11.36
C ASP A 119 -16.40 -13.21 12.58
N SER A 120 -15.38 -12.40 12.33
CA SER A 120 -14.58 -11.73 13.38
C SER A 120 -15.42 -10.74 14.19
N TRP A 121 -16.53 -10.25 13.63
CA TRP A 121 -17.50 -9.43 14.35
C TRP A 121 -18.01 -10.13 15.62
N ASN A 122 -18.31 -11.42 15.48
CA ASN A 122 -18.79 -12.28 16.56
C ASN A 122 -17.65 -13.01 17.29
N ARG A 123 -16.49 -13.15 16.64
CA ARG A 123 -15.38 -14.01 17.07
C ARG A 123 -14.07 -13.30 17.37
N PHE A 124 -14.12 -12.02 17.69
CA PHE A 124 -12.92 -11.24 18.01
C PHE A 124 -12.00 -11.89 19.08
N GLU A 125 -12.58 -12.61 20.05
CA GLU A 125 -11.78 -13.35 21.05
C GLU A 125 -10.94 -14.47 20.42
N ASP A 126 -11.44 -15.14 19.38
CA ASP A 126 -10.69 -16.16 18.64
C ASP A 126 -9.48 -15.55 17.94
N ASP A 127 -9.63 -14.35 17.37
CA ASP A 127 -8.55 -13.61 16.71
C ASP A 127 -7.54 -13.09 17.75
N LEU A 128 -8.02 -12.62 18.90
CA LEU A 128 -7.19 -12.19 20.02
C LEU A 128 -6.30 -13.33 20.56
N ARG A 129 -6.77 -14.57 20.53
CA ARG A 129 -5.91 -15.73 20.86
C ARG A 129 -4.70 -15.83 19.93
N VAL A 130 -4.87 -15.58 18.63
CA VAL A 130 -3.74 -15.58 17.67
C VAL A 130 -2.76 -14.46 18.02
N ILE A 131 -3.27 -13.25 18.30
CA ILE A 131 -2.46 -12.10 18.73
C ILE A 131 -1.61 -12.45 19.97
N ARG A 132 -2.24 -13.04 20.99
CA ARG A 132 -1.57 -13.48 22.24
C ARG A 132 -0.53 -14.56 21.98
N GLU A 133 -0.86 -15.57 21.16
CA GLU A 133 0.01 -16.71 20.91
C GLU A 133 1.28 -16.33 20.13
N VAL A 134 1.18 -15.35 19.22
CA VAL A 134 2.35 -14.79 18.54
C VAL A 134 3.08 -13.80 19.47
N GLY A 135 2.37 -13.16 20.40
CA GLY A 135 2.91 -12.18 21.33
C GLY A 135 2.96 -10.76 20.77
N LEU A 136 2.10 -10.44 19.79
CA LEU A 136 2.05 -9.13 19.14
C LEU A 136 1.78 -8.01 20.17
N THR A 137 2.27 -6.82 19.83
CA THR A 137 2.23 -5.61 20.66
C THR A 137 1.42 -4.48 20.03
N SER A 138 0.99 -4.66 18.78
CA SER A 138 0.04 -3.76 18.12
C SER A 138 -0.91 -4.56 17.23
N TYR A 139 -2.12 -4.05 17.04
CA TYR A 139 -3.09 -4.60 16.11
C TYR A 139 -3.75 -3.48 15.31
N ARG A 140 -3.63 -3.54 13.99
CA ARG A 140 -4.25 -2.59 13.08
C ARG A 140 -5.53 -3.18 12.50
N PHE A 141 -6.64 -2.46 12.62
CA PHE A 141 -7.92 -2.86 12.01
C PHE A 141 -8.68 -1.63 11.50
N SER A 142 -9.58 -1.83 10.54
CA SER A 142 -10.44 -0.75 10.04
C SER A 142 -11.83 -0.74 10.67
N ILE A 143 -12.46 0.42 10.63
CA ILE A 143 -13.85 0.62 11.04
C ILE A 143 -14.73 0.55 9.80
N GLU A 144 -15.78 -0.28 9.82
CA GLU A 144 -16.68 -0.43 8.68
C GLU A 144 -17.67 0.73 8.60
N TRP A 145 -17.48 1.64 7.64
CA TRP A 145 -18.37 2.80 7.47
C TRP A 145 -19.81 2.38 7.21
N SER A 146 -20.04 1.38 6.36
CA SER A 146 -21.40 0.89 6.06
C SER A 146 -22.13 0.30 7.27
N ARG A 147 -21.38 -0.19 8.28
CA ARG A 147 -21.94 -0.68 9.54
C ARG A 147 -22.26 0.47 10.50
N VAL A 148 -21.39 1.47 10.57
CA VAL A 148 -21.57 2.65 11.44
C VAL A 148 -22.66 3.58 10.90
N GLU A 149 -22.80 3.68 9.57
CA GLU A 149 -23.76 4.56 8.91
C GLU A 149 -24.47 3.81 7.76
N PRO A 150 -25.38 2.86 8.08
CA PRO A 150 -26.08 2.04 7.09
C PRO A 150 -26.97 2.84 6.13
N ALA A 151 -27.50 3.97 6.59
CA ALA A 151 -28.21 4.96 5.79
C ALA A 151 -27.69 6.36 6.10
N GLU A 152 -27.82 7.29 5.15
CA GLU A 152 -27.31 8.66 5.30
C GLU A 152 -27.82 9.32 6.59
N GLY A 153 -26.89 9.66 7.49
CA GLY A 153 -27.20 10.34 8.76
C GLY A 153 -27.67 9.42 9.89
N GLU A 154 -27.88 8.12 9.64
CA GLU A 154 -28.24 7.12 10.65
C GLU A 154 -26.98 6.53 11.27
N LEU A 155 -26.31 7.29 12.15
CA LEU A 155 -25.09 6.84 12.83
C LEU A 155 -25.40 5.92 14.02
N ASP A 156 -24.85 4.71 14.01
CA ASP A 156 -25.08 3.67 15.01
C ASP A 156 -24.01 3.69 16.13
N GLU A 157 -24.44 4.13 17.31
CA GLU A 157 -23.63 4.14 18.54
C GLU A 157 -23.20 2.75 19.02
N GLY A 158 -24.09 1.76 18.87
CA GLY A 158 -23.85 0.40 19.32
C GLY A 158 -22.72 -0.27 18.54
N VAL A 159 -22.66 0.01 17.23
CA VAL A 159 -21.56 -0.44 16.36
C VAL A 159 -20.22 0.14 16.81
N VAL A 160 -20.15 1.46 17.05
CA VAL A 160 -18.90 2.08 17.51
C VAL A 160 -18.53 1.63 18.92
N ALA A 161 -19.51 1.42 19.80
CA ALA A 161 -19.28 0.85 21.14
C ALA A 161 -18.66 -0.54 21.08
N ARG A 162 -18.98 -1.37 20.06
CA ARG A 162 -18.33 -2.66 19.83
C ARG A 162 -16.85 -2.50 19.48
N TYR A 163 -16.48 -1.60 18.58
CA TYR A 163 -15.07 -1.32 18.27
C TYR A 163 -14.32 -0.73 19.49
N VAL A 164 -14.97 0.13 20.28
CA VAL A 164 -14.43 0.61 21.56
C VAL A 164 -14.14 -0.56 22.50
N SER A 165 -15.02 -1.57 22.55
CA SER A 165 -14.78 -2.77 23.36
C SER A 165 -13.53 -3.52 22.90
N TRP A 166 -13.29 -3.63 21.60
CA TRP A 166 -12.08 -4.26 21.05
C TRP A 166 -10.82 -3.48 21.44
N CYS A 167 -10.82 -2.15 21.31
CA CYS A 167 -9.70 -1.32 21.76
C CYS A 167 -9.40 -1.50 23.25
N LYS A 168 -10.44 -1.51 24.10
CA LYS A 168 -10.27 -1.72 25.54
C LYS A 168 -9.68 -3.09 25.84
N THR A 169 -10.16 -4.14 25.19
CA THR A 169 -9.62 -5.50 25.33
C THR A 169 -8.17 -5.58 24.88
N LEU A 170 -7.82 -5.04 23.70
CA LEU A 170 -6.44 -5.00 23.21
C LEU A 170 -5.50 -4.27 24.18
N ARG A 171 -5.92 -3.09 24.67
CA ARG A 171 -5.15 -2.30 25.64
C ARG A 171 -4.96 -3.04 26.96
N ALA A 172 -5.96 -3.77 27.44
CA ALA A 172 -5.85 -4.58 28.65
C ALA A 172 -4.81 -5.71 28.50
N GLU A 173 -4.61 -6.20 27.27
CA GLU A 173 -3.59 -7.20 26.91
C GLU A 173 -2.22 -6.58 26.56
N GLY A 174 -2.07 -5.26 26.67
CA GLY A 174 -0.84 -4.56 26.30
C GLY A 174 -0.60 -4.48 24.78
N VAL A 175 -1.67 -4.59 23.98
CA VAL A 175 -1.65 -4.46 22.52
C VAL A 175 -2.15 -3.08 22.14
N GLU A 176 -1.33 -2.29 21.43
CA GLU A 176 -1.72 -0.94 20.97
C GLU A 176 -2.62 -1.05 19.71
N PRO A 177 -3.88 -0.58 19.79
CA PRO A 177 -4.74 -0.53 18.61
C PRO A 177 -4.32 0.61 17.66
N MET A 178 -4.21 0.29 16.37
CA MET A 178 -4.13 1.27 15.29
C MET A 178 -5.43 1.24 14.48
N ILE A 179 -6.13 2.37 14.42
CA ILE A 179 -7.44 2.45 13.77
C ILE A 179 -7.31 2.97 12.34
N THR A 180 -7.87 2.23 11.38
CA THR A 180 -7.99 2.66 9.99
C THR A 180 -9.42 3.16 9.71
N LEU A 181 -9.58 4.42 9.29
CA LEU A 181 -10.91 5.00 9.08
C LEU A 181 -11.53 4.64 7.72
N HIS A 182 -10.72 4.48 6.67
CA HIS A 182 -11.20 4.09 5.35
C HIS A 182 -10.34 2.96 4.77
N HIS A 183 -10.97 1.82 4.49
CA HIS A 183 -10.32 0.65 3.89
C HIS A 183 -11.18 0.07 2.76
N PHE A 184 -11.34 0.86 1.69
CA PHE A 184 -11.97 0.53 0.40
C PHE A 184 -13.49 0.31 0.39
N THR A 185 -14.09 0.02 1.55
CA THR A 185 -15.54 -0.12 1.66
C THR A 185 -16.24 1.18 1.97
N GLU A 186 -17.35 1.38 1.27
CA GLU A 186 -18.20 2.56 1.36
C GLU A 186 -19.66 2.13 1.47
N PRO A 187 -20.50 2.84 2.24
CA PRO A 187 -21.94 2.58 2.25
C PRO A 187 -22.56 2.73 0.86
N GLY A 188 -23.50 1.85 0.49
CA GLY A 188 -24.14 1.90 -0.82
C GLY A 188 -24.82 3.24 -1.13
N TRP A 189 -25.45 3.88 -0.13
CA TRP A 189 -26.05 5.21 -0.29
C TRP A 189 -25.04 6.31 -0.63
N PHE A 190 -23.78 6.19 -0.18
CA PHE A 190 -22.72 7.13 -0.51
C PHE A 190 -22.29 6.95 -1.97
N THR A 191 -22.17 5.70 -2.41
CA THR A 191 -21.91 5.36 -3.81
C THR A 191 -23.03 5.87 -4.74
N ASP A 192 -24.30 5.73 -4.34
CA ASP A 192 -25.46 6.22 -5.10
C ASP A 192 -25.44 7.75 -5.32
N LYS A 193 -24.86 8.50 -4.38
CA LYS A 193 -24.64 9.94 -4.51
C LYS A 193 -23.40 10.30 -5.34
N GLY A 194 -22.74 9.34 -5.97
CA GLY A 194 -21.53 9.54 -6.77
C GLY A 194 -20.22 9.41 -6.00
N GLY A 195 -20.25 8.94 -4.75
CA GLY A 195 -19.07 8.59 -3.96
C GLY A 195 -17.97 9.65 -3.93
N TRP A 196 -16.71 9.21 -4.02
CA TRP A 196 -15.53 10.09 -4.04
C TRP A 196 -15.35 10.90 -5.33
N GLU A 197 -16.18 10.71 -6.35
CA GLU A 197 -16.10 11.50 -7.58
C GLU A 197 -16.56 12.94 -7.37
N LEU A 198 -17.41 13.18 -6.37
CA LEU A 198 -17.96 14.50 -6.06
C LEU A 198 -17.28 15.12 -4.84
N LYS A 199 -16.75 16.33 -5.00
CA LYS A 199 -16.15 17.10 -3.90
C LYS A 199 -17.14 17.32 -2.74
N SER A 200 -18.41 17.54 -3.06
CA SER A 200 -19.47 17.77 -2.06
C SER A 200 -19.65 16.58 -1.11
N ASN A 201 -19.30 15.36 -1.54
CA ASN A 201 -19.51 14.15 -0.76
C ASN A 201 -18.44 13.95 0.32
N VAL A 202 -17.33 14.68 0.27
CA VAL A 202 -16.27 14.62 1.30
C VAL A 202 -16.82 14.90 2.71
N GLN A 203 -17.87 15.73 2.81
CA GLN A 203 -18.50 16.05 4.10
C GLN A 203 -19.09 14.83 4.81
N TYR A 204 -19.49 13.79 4.08
CA TYR A 204 -20.05 12.58 4.68
C TYR A 204 -18.97 11.77 5.38
N PHE A 205 -17.80 11.61 4.74
CA PHE A 205 -16.66 10.97 5.39
C PHE A 205 -16.14 11.80 6.58
N ALA A 206 -16.21 13.13 6.49
CA ALA A 206 -15.86 14.01 7.60
C ALA A 206 -16.77 13.78 8.82
N ARG A 207 -18.10 13.72 8.61
CA ARG A 207 -19.09 13.40 9.66
C ARG A 207 -18.84 12.02 10.28
N PHE A 208 -18.66 11.00 9.45
CA PHE A 208 -18.34 9.64 9.92
C PHE A 208 -17.04 9.64 10.76
N SER A 209 -15.99 10.28 10.26
CA SER A 209 -14.70 10.38 10.95
C SER A 209 -14.85 11.07 12.31
N GLU A 210 -15.54 12.21 12.37
CA GLU A 210 -15.79 12.93 13.61
C GLU A 210 -16.56 12.07 14.63
N PHE A 211 -17.60 11.38 14.19
CA PHE A 211 -18.39 10.49 15.04
C PHE A 211 -17.54 9.34 15.62
N VAL A 212 -16.79 8.64 14.77
CA VAL A 212 -15.95 7.50 15.18
C VAL A 212 -14.79 7.95 16.07
N VAL A 213 -14.09 9.01 15.67
CA VAL A 213 -12.91 9.51 16.38
C VAL A 213 -13.25 10.00 17.78
N ALA A 214 -14.36 10.72 17.95
CA ALA A 214 -14.80 11.21 19.26
C ALA A 214 -14.97 10.09 20.31
N ARG A 215 -15.27 8.85 19.85
CA ARG A 215 -15.51 7.68 20.72
C ARG A 215 -14.28 6.80 20.90
N LEU A 216 -13.45 6.69 19.86
CA LEU A 216 -12.27 5.81 19.88
C LEU A 216 -10.99 6.48 20.38
N ALA A 217 -10.84 7.81 20.22
CA ALA A 217 -9.63 8.53 20.62
C ALA A 217 -9.20 8.29 22.08
N PRO A 218 -10.10 8.17 23.08
CA PRO A 218 -9.69 7.82 24.44
C PRO A 218 -9.04 6.43 24.60
N HIS A 219 -9.07 5.59 23.56
CA HIS A 219 -8.68 4.18 23.61
C HIS A 219 -7.61 3.78 22.60
N CYS A 220 -7.19 4.69 21.71
CA CYS A 220 -6.11 4.48 20.75
C CYS A 220 -5.32 5.76 20.52
N SER A 221 -4.02 5.62 20.26
CA SER A 221 -3.14 6.75 19.94
C SER A 221 -2.69 6.75 18.47
N MET A 222 -2.92 5.65 17.75
CA MET A 222 -2.43 5.47 16.38
C MET A 222 -3.58 5.44 15.37
N TRP A 223 -3.49 6.30 14.37
CA TRP A 223 -4.52 6.54 13.38
C TRP A 223 -3.99 6.43 11.97
N CYS A 224 -4.64 5.59 11.18
CA CYS A 224 -4.53 5.55 9.73
C CYS A 224 -5.81 6.12 9.13
N THR A 225 -5.79 7.31 8.55
CA THR A 225 -7.04 7.88 8.03
C THR A 225 -7.51 7.15 6.77
N LEU A 226 -6.58 6.80 5.88
CA LEU A 226 -6.86 6.21 4.57
C LEU A 226 -5.89 5.05 4.33
N ASN A 227 -6.43 3.90 3.96
CA ASN A 227 -5.67 2.82 3.34
C ASN A 227 -5.58 3.04 1.83
N GLU A 228 -4.35 2.99 1.31
CA GLU A 228 -3.98 2.92 -0.11
C GLU A 228 -4.81 3.82 -1.04
N PRO A 229 -4.88 5.14 -0.79
CA PRO A 229 -5.74 6.03 -1.57
C PRO A 229 -5.39 6.08 -3.06
N VAL A 230 -4.11 5.89 -3.41
CA VAL A 230 -3.65 5.80 -4.81
C VAL A 230 -4.05 4.46 -5.42
N GLY A 231 -3.76 3.35 -4.74
CA GLY A 231 -4.18 2.00 -5.15
C GLY A 231 -5.69 1.90 -5.37
N PHE A 232 -6.49 2.34 -4.40
CA PHE A 232 -7.95 2.42 -4.49
C PHE A 232 -8.42 3.14 -5.76
N ALA A 233 -7.88 4.34 -6.02
CA ALA A 233 -8.28 5.14 -7.17
C ALA A 233 -7.82 4.53 -8.50
N VAL A 234 -6.62 3.94 -8.55
CA VAL A 234 -6.08 3.27 -9.74
C VAL A 234 -6.90 2.01 -10.06
N CYS A 235 -7.14 1.14 -9.08
CA CYS A 235 -7.91 -0.08 -9.28
C CYS A 235 -9.36 0.21 -9.68
N GLY A 236 -9.99 1.24 -9.09
CA GLY A 236 -11.40 1.58 -9.35
C GLY A 236 -11.67 2.38 -10.62
N TRP A 237 -10.77 3.28 -11.04
CA TRP A 237 -11.02 4.23 -12.15
C TRP A 237 -10.06 4.10 -13.34
N LEU A 238 -8.93 3.43 -13.17
CA LEU A 238 -7.94 3.26 -14.23
C LEU A 238 -7.88 1.83 -14.75
N ALA A 239 -7.72 0.86 -13.85
CA ALA A 239 -7.68 -0.56 -14.18
C ALA A 239 -9.08 -1.16 -14.32
N GLY A 240 -10.05 -0.70 -13.52
CA GLY A 240 -11.44 -1.17 -13.56
C GLY A 240 -11.64 -2.56 -12.97
N VAL A 241 -10.75 -2.95 -12.05
CA VAL A 241 -10.70 -4.27 -11.39
C VAL A 241 -11.34 -4.26 -10.00
N HIS A 242 -11.47 -3.08 -9.39
CA HIS A 242 -12.20 -2.84 -8.13
C HIS A 242 -13.42 -1.96 -8.41
N PRO A 243 -14.40 -1.87 -7.48
CA PRO A 243 -15.48 -0.89 -7.58
C PRO A 243 -14.91 0.54 -7.78
N PRO A 244 -15.49 1.37 -8.67
CA PRO A 244 -16.71 1.16 -9.46
C PRO A 244 -16.51 0.45 -10.82
N GLY A 245 -15.34 -0.14 -11.09
CA GLY A 245 -15.05 -0.86 -12.34
C GLY A 245 -14.86 0.04 -13.56
N LYS A 246 -14.49 1.31 -13.34
CA LYS A 246 -14.22 2.28 -14.41
C LYS A 246 -12.79 2.06 -14.94
N SER A 247 -12.63 2.15 -16.26
CA SER A 247 -11.34 1.90 -16.92
C SER A 247 -10.86 3.11 -17.72
N GLY A 248 -9.56 3.37 -17.70
CA GLY A 248 -8.90 4.42 -18.49
C GLY A 248 -9.14 5.86 -18.05
N GLN A 249 -9.75 6.12 -16.87
CA GLN A 249 -10.16 7.47 -16.46
C GLN A 249 -9.12 8.18 -15.59
N LEU A 250 -7.94 8.47 -16.15
CA LEU A 250 -6.83 9.10 -15.42
C LEU A 250 -7.22 10.42 -14.71
N MET A 251 -8.03 11.27 -15.35
CA MET A 251 -8.48 12.52 -14.72
C MET A 251 -9.39 12.28 -13.52
N MET A 252 -10.17 11.19 -13.54
CA MET A 252 -10.99 10.79 -12.41
C MET A 252 -10.16 10.23 -11.26
N VAL A 253 -9.09 9.46 -11.55
CA VAL A 253 -8.10 9.06 -10.52
C VAL A 253 -7.59 10.28 -9.76
N ILE A 254 -7.12 11.30 -10.47
CA ILE A 254 -6.60 12.54 -9.85
C ILE A 254 -7.68 13.22 -9.00
N LYS A 255 -8.93 13.27 -9.50
CA LYS A 255 -10.06 13.88 -8.79
C LYS A 255 -10.42 13.11 -7.52
N VAL A 256 -10.50 11.79 -7.59
CA VAL A 256 -10.83 10.89 -6.47
C VAL A 256 -9.74 10.93 -5.41
N VAL A 257 -8.47 10.80 -5.80
CA VAL A 257 -7.33 10.94 -4.87
C VAL A 257 -7.39 12.30 -4.18
N HIS A 258 -7.65 13.39 -4.90
CA HIS A 258 -7.77 14.71 -4.27
C HIS A 258 -8.95 14.79 -3.29
N ASN A 259 -10.11 14.20 -3.60
CA ASN A 259 -11.24 14.18 -2.66
C ASN A 259 -10.97 13.30 -1.43
N LEU A 260 -10.28 12.17 -1.60
CA LEU A 260 -9.77 11.35 -0.49
C LEU A 260 -8.82 12.18 0.39
N MET A 261 -7.90 12.95 -0.18
CA MET A 261 -7.01 13.84 0.58
C MET A 261 -7.76 14.91 1.38
N ARG A 262 -8.88 15.43 0.86
CA ARG A 262 -9.76 16.32 1.63
C ARG A 262 -10.43 15.59 2.79
N GLY A 263 -10.81 14.33 2.57
CA GLY A 263 -11.30 13.44 3.62
C GLY A 263 -10.24 13.20 4.71
N HIS A 264 -9.00 12.89 4.32
CA HIS A 264 -7.87 12.80 5.25
C HIS A 264 -7.70 14.08 6.07
N PHE A 265 -7.72 15.25 5.44
CA PHE A 265 -7.60 16.53 6.14
C PHE A 265 -8.69 16.73 7.20
N ALA A 266 -9.94 16.41 6.86
CA ALA A 266 -11.05 16.48 7.82
C ALA A 266 -10.89 15.46 8.96
N ALA A 267 -10.52 14.22 8.65
CA ALA A 267 -10.26 13.18 9.64
C ALA A 267 -9.10 13.54 10.57
N ALA A 268 -7.99 14.05 10.04
CA ALA A 268 -6.84 14.50 10.83
C ALA A 268 -7.21 15.67 11.75
N ALA A 269 -8.06 16.59 11.30
CA ALA A 269 -8.59 17.65 12.15
C ALA A 269 -9.44 17.10 13.30
N ALA A 270 -10.32 16.15 13.02
CA ALA A 270 -11.13 15.48 14.05
C ALA A 270 -10.25 14.72 15.08
N ILE A 271 -9.23 14.01 14.60
CA ILE A 271 -8.26 13.29 15.47
C ILE A 271 -7.53 14.27 16.39
N ASN A 272 -6.97 15.33 15.84
CA ASN A 272 -6.27 16.33 16.64
C ASN A 272 -7.20 17.00 17.67
N ALA A 273 -8.45 17.30 17.29
CA ALA A 273 -9.43 17.88 18.20
C ALA A 273 -9.79 16.93 19.36
N ALA A 274 -10.07 15.65 19.05
CA ALA A 274 -10.43 14.66 20.06
C ALA A 274 -9.24 14.25 20.96
N SER A 275 -8.02 14.31 20.44
CA SER A 275 -6.80 13.99 21.19
C SER A 275 -6.17 15.18 21.91
N ALA A 276 -6.71 16.40 21.79
CA ALA A 276 -6.15 17.59 22.42
C ALA A 276 -6.05 17.51 23.96
N VAL A 277 -6.89 16.67 24.59
CA VAL A 277 -6.90 16.41 26.04
C VAL A 277 -6.00 15.23 26.45
N GLN A 278 -5.38 14.54 25.49
CA GLN A 278 -4.53 13.39 25.78
C GLN A 278 -3.10 13.82 26.13
N PRO A 279 -2.40 13.06 27.00
CA PRO A 279 -1.03 13.42 27.41
C PRO A 279 -0.01 13.40 26.29
N GLN A 280 -0.25 12.60 25.25
CA GLN A 280 0.64 12.45 24.10
C GLN A 280 -0.12 12.81 22.82
N PRO A 281 0.53 13.47 21.85
CA PRO A 281 -0.09 13.73 20.57
C PRO A 281 -0.38 12.40 19.85
N PRO A 282 -1.47 12.33 19.07
CA PRO A 282 -1.79 11.14 18.30
C PRO A 282 -0.78 10.94 17.18
N SER A 283 -0.47 9.69 16.84
CA SER A 283 0.22 9.35 15.60
C SER A 283 -0.79 9.31 14.45
N ILE A 284 -0.62 10.15 13.44
CA ILE A 284 -1.51 10.25 12.27
C ILE A 284 -0.70 9.94 11.02
N LEU A 285 -1.16 8.95 10.25
CA LEU A 285 -0.60 8.54 8.98
C LEU A 285 -1.68 8.19 7.95
N ILE A 286 -1.24 7.98 6.72
CA ILE A 286 -1.95 7.18 5.72
C ILE A 286 -1.15 5.89 5.51
N ALA A 287 -1.81 4.79 5.19
CA ALA A 287 -1.14 3.57 4.74
C ALA A 287 -1.00 3.66 3.22
N ASN A 288 0.17 4.07 2.73
CA ASN A 288 0.39 4.22 1.29
C ASN A 288 0.94 2.91 0.72
N ASN A 289 0.29 2.37 -0.30
CA ASN A 289 0.87 1.27 -1.06
C ASN A 289 2.04 1.77 -1.88
N VAL A 290 3.21 1.20 -1.63
CA VAL A 290 4.45 1.54 -2.30
C VAL A 290 5.04 0.31 -2.96
N ILE A 291 5.42 0.45 -4.22
CA ILE A 291 5.86 -0.69 -5.03
C ILE A 291 7.38 -0.75 -5.10
N CYS A 292 8.12 0.35 -5.21
CA CYS A 292 9.52 0.34 -5.68
C CYS A 292 9.59 -0.11 -7.15
N PHE A 293 9.52 0.87 -8.04
CA PHE A 293 9.70 0.65 -9.48
C PHE A 293 11.19 0.66 -9.84
N GLU A 294 11.69 -0.42 -10.43
CA GLU A 294 13.09 -0.57 -10.83
C GLU A 294 13.23 -0.66 -12.35
N ALA A 295 14.33 -0.17 -12.91
CA ALA A 295 14.59 -0.30 -14.34
C ALA A 295 15.17 -1.69 -14.67
N LEU A 296 14.43 -2.51 -15.41
CA LEU A 296 14.88 -3.85 -15.83
C LEU A 296 16.24 -3.80 -16.54
N ASN A 297 16.39 -2.86 -17.47
CA ASN A 297 17.68 -2.53 -18.08
C ASN A 297 18.18 -1.19 -17.57
N LYS A 298 19.06 -1.22 -16.55
CA LYS A 298 19.70 -0.04 -15.96
C LYS A 298 20.59 0.77 -16.92
N TRP A 299 20.92 0.23 -18.09
CA TRP A 299 21.68 0.95 -19.11
C TRP A 299 20.78 1.70 -20.08
N ASN A 300 19.49 1.37 -20.14
CA ASN A 300 18.51 2.08 -20.95
C ASN A 300 18.03 3.35 -20.20
N PRO A 301 18.33 4.57 -20.71
CA PRO A 301 17.95 5.81 -20.06
C PRO A 301 16.43 6.04 -20.01
N PHE A 302 15.66 5.52 -20.97
CA PHE A 302 14.20 5.65 -20.99
C PHE A 302 13.54 4.79 -19.94
N THR A 303 13.99 3.54 -19.80
CA THR A 303 13.52 2.64 -18.74
C THR A 303 13.82 3.20 -17.36
N ARG A 304 15.02 3.77 -17.15
CA ARG A 304 15.39 4.45 -15.91
C ARG A 304 14.53 5.67 -15.63
N PHE A 305 14.29 6.49 -16.64
CA PHE A 305 13.41 7.63 -16.51
C PHE A 305 12.00 7.20 -16.09
N LEU A 306 11.46 6.14 -16.71
CA LEU A 306 10.15 5.61 -16.36
C LEU A 306 10.08 5.13 -14.91
N ALA A 307 11.05 4.33 -14.47
CA ALA A 307 11.11 3.85 -13.09
C ALA A 307 11.13 5.03 -12.10
N VAL A 308 11.99 6.03 -12.32
CA VAL A 308 12.03 7.24 -11.48
C VAL A 308 10.70 8.00 -11.51
N PHE A 309 10.09 8.14 -12.69
CA PHE A 309 8.80 8.80 -12.84
C PHE A 309 7.70 8.09 -12.04
N LEU A 310 7.60 6.77 -12.15
CA LEU A 310 6.59 5.98 -11.44
C LEU A 310 6.76 6.04 -9.92
N ASN A 311 7.99 5.89 -9.41
CA ASN A 311 8.24 6.10 -7.97
C ASN A 311 7.82 7.52 -7.53
N LEU A 312 8.11 8.55 -8.34
CA LEU A 312 7.74 9.92 -8.00
C LEU A 312 6.23 10.15 -7.96
N VAL A 313 5.48 9.65 -8.94
CA VAL A 313 4.03 9.91 -9.04
C VAL A 313 3.18 8.95 -8.20
N TYR A 314 3.60 7.71 -8.05
CA TYR A 314 2.87 6.67 -7.32
C TYR A 314 3.29 6.61 -5.86
N ASP A 315 4.59 6.44 -5.59
CA ASP A 315 5.07 6.20 -4.22
C ASP A 315 5.23 7.51 -3.43
N PHE A 316 5.85 8.55 -4.01
CA PHE A 316 6.26 9.74 -3.26
C PHE A 316 5.27 10.91 -3.27
N LEU A 317 4.49 11.08 -4.34
CA LEU A 317 3.70 12.29 -4.57
C LEU A 317 2.77 12.66 -3.40
N ILE A 318 2.08 11.67 -2.85
CA ILE A 318 1.13 11.89 -1.76
C ILE A 318 1.84 12.35 -0.48
N HIS A 319 3.02 11.81 -0.19
CA HIS A 319 3.83 12.18 0.96
C HIS A 319 4.49 13.55 0.79
N ASP A 320 4.88 13.93 -0.44
CA ASP A 320 5.33 15.31 -0.72
C ASP A 320 4.25 16.34 -0.37
N VAL A 321 3.00 16.02 -0.69
CA VAL A 321 1.86 16.88 -0.38
C VAL A 321 1.63 16.93 1.14
N LEU A 322 1.62 15.79 1.82
CA LEU A 322 1.33 15.70 3.25
C LEU A 322 2.46 16.25 4.15
N ILE A 323 3.72 16.02 3.80
CA ILE A 323 4.87 16.39 4.62
C ILE A 323 5.37 17.79 4.27
N TYR A 324 5.45 18.11 2.97
CA TYR A 324 6.00 19.39 2.52
C TYR A 324 4.94 20.41 2.09
N GLY A 325 3.68 20.02 1.87
CA GLY A 325 2.65 20.94 1.40
C GLY A 325 2.89 21.44 -0.02
N ARG A 326 3.50 20.61 -0.88
CA ARG A 326 3.86 20.99 -2.27
C ARG A 326 3.87 19.79 -3.20
N LEU A 327 3.67 20.05 -4.48
CA LEU A 327 3.92 19.06 -5.54
C LEU A 327 5.41 19.08 -5.93
N PRO A 328 5.98 17.93 -6.34
CA PRO A 328 7.34 17.86 -6.86
C PRO A 328 7.47 18.75 -8.11
N TRP A 329 8.63 19.38 -8.25
CA TRP A 329 8.95 20.31 -9.33
C TRP A 329 9.45 19.61 -10.62
N TRP A 330 9.69 18.30 -10.56
CA TRP A 330 10.27 17.45 -11.61
C TRP A 330 9.67 16.02 -11.48
N PRO A 331 9.47 15.23 -12.56
CA PRO A 331 9.93 15.38 -13.95
C PRO A 331 8.99 16.06 -14.94
N LEU A 332 7.75 16.30 -14.53
CA LEU A 332 6.87 17.23 -15.20
C LEU A 332 6.81 18.48 -14.32
N PRO A 333 6.65 19.68 -14.89
CA PRO A 333 6.34 20.84 -14.09
C PRO A 333 4.90 20.70 -13.62
N PHE A 334 4.63 19.78 -12.68
CA PHE A 334 3.32 19.62 -12.05
C PHE A 334 2.88 20.92 -11.40
N GLN A 335 3.82 21.79 -11.04
CA GLN A 335 3.51 23.17 -10.68
C GLN A 335 2.93 23.97 -11.85
N LEU A 336 3.39 23.82 -13.11
CA LEU A 336 2.72 24.39 -14.29
C LEU A 336 1.34 23.78 -14.55
N ILE A 337 1.19 22.45 -14.41
CA ILE A 337 -0.12 21.79 -14.57
C ILE A 337 -1.07 22.24 -13.45
N ALA A 338 -0.61 22.30 -12.21
CA ALA A 338 -1.33 22.87 -11.08
C ALA A 338 -1.55 24.37 -11.22
N TRP A 339 -0.71 25.11 -11.98
CA TRP A 339 -0.94 26.51 -12.36
C TRP A 339 -2.09 26.65 -13.35
N VAL A 340 -2.18 25.74 -14.33
CA VAL A 340 -3.26 25.69 -15.33
C VAL A 340 -4.57 25.17 -14.71
N LEU A 341 -4.48 24.25 -13.76
CA LEU A 341 -5.61 23.64 -13.06
C LEU A 341 -6.01 24.36 -11.76
N ASP A 342 -5.21 25.31 -11.25
CA ASP A 342 -5.50 26.10 -10.05
C ASP A 342 -6.88 26.78 -10.11
N PRO A 343 -7.29 27.39 -11.23
CA PRO A 343 -8.61 28.01 -11.36
C PRO A 343 -9.77 27.01 -11.29
N LEU A 344 -9.54 25.73 -11.61
CA LEU A 344 -10.55 24.67 -11.60
C LEU A 344 -10.67 23.98 -10.24
N PHE A 345 -9.61 24.01 -9.41
CA PHE A 345 -9.54 23.19 -8.19
C PHE A 345 -9.09 23.91 -6.91
N GLY A 346 -8.64 25.17 -6.97
CA GLY A 346 -8.07 25.89 -5.82
C GLY A 346 -6.88 25.16 -5.20
N ALA A 347 -6.08 24.49 -6.05
CA ALA A 347 -5.17 23.44 -5.66
C ALA A 347 -4.03 23.94 -4.77
N ARG A 348 -3.50 25.15 -4.98
CA ARG A 348 -2.33 25.61 -4.21
C ARG A 348 -2.59 25.84 -2.72
N ALA A 349 -3.65 26.58 -2.39
CA ALA A 349 -4.00 26.83 -1.00
C ALA A 349 -4.36 25.51 -0.29
N THR A 350 -5.08 24.64 -1.00
CA THR A 350 -5.46 23.30 -0.53
C THR A 350 -4.24 22.41 -0.26
N ILE A 351 -3.28 22.34 -1.20
CA ILE A 351 -2.07 21.52 -1.07
C ILE A 351 -1.18 22.00 0.10
N ARG A 352 -1.07 23.32 0.30
CA ARG A 352 -0.34 23.86 1.45
C ARG A 352 -1.02 23.52 2.78
N ALA A 353 -2.34 23.47 2.81
CA ALA A 353 -3.11 23.15 4.02
C ALA A 353 -2.90 21.70 4.48
N TYR A 354 -2.56 20.77 3.57
CA TYR A 354 -2.24 19.38 3.93
C TYR A 354 -0.90 19.21 4.63
N LYS A 355 -0.05 20.25 4.68
CA LYS A 355 1.25 20.15 5.32
C LYS A 355 1.10 19.84 6.81
N GLY A 356 1.72 18.75 7.27
CA GLY A 356 1.77 18.38 8.68
C GLY A 356 0.49 17.74 9.21
N THR A 357 -0.44 17.34 8.32
CA THR A 357 -1.63 16.55 8.73
C THR A 357 -1.29 15.10 9.04
N VAL A 358 -0.09 14.66 8.65
CA VAL A 358 0.56 13.43 9.12
C VAL A 358 1.82 13.79 9.91
N ASN A 359 2.15 12.98 10.90
CA ASN A 359 3.39 13.07 11.66
C ASN A 359 4.23 11.77 11.60
N MET A 360 3.77 10.79 10.83
CA MET A 360 4.45 9.52 10.57
C MET A 360 4.13 9.05 9.14
N ILE A 361 5.09 8.38 8.51
CA ILE A 361 4.94 7.76 7.18
C ILE A 361 4.42 6.34 7.38
N GLY A 362 3.26 6.02 6.81
CA GLY A 362 2.73 4.65 6.80
C GLY A 362 2.94 4.00 5.43
N LEU A 363 3.55 2.81 5.42
CA LEU A 363 3.89 2.10 4.20
C LEU A 363 3.27 0.70 4.16
N ASN A 364 2.53 0.43 3.09
CA ASN A 364 2.15 -0.92 2.68
C ASN A 364 3.12 -1.36 1.58
N HIS A 365 3.89 -2.42 1.82
CA HIS A 365 4.88 -2.89 0.84
C HIS A 365 5.00 -4.42 0.79
N TYR A 366 4.94 -4.95 -0.43
CA TYR A 366 4.86 -6.38 -0.70
C TYR A 366 5.95 -6.89 -1.67
N PHE A 367 6.27 -6.14 -2.71
CA PHE A 367 7.18 -6.57 -3.77
C PHE A 367 7.70 -5.35 -4.53
N ARG A 368 8.74 -5.54 -5.35
CA ARG A 368 9.14 -4.59 -6.40
C ARG A 368 8.57 -4.94 -7.77
N GLU A 369 8.48 -3.94 -8.65
CA GLU A 369 8.17 -4.14 -10.07
C GLU A 369 9.29 -3.63 -10.97
N TYR A 370 9.53 -4.35 -12.07
CA TYR A 370 10.48 -3.96 -13.10
C TYR A 370 9.81 -3.27 -14.26
N CYS A 371 10.28 -2.06 -14.54
CA CYS A 371 9.93 -1.25 -15.68
C CYS A 371 10.74 -1.64 -16.91
N ALA A 372 10.11 -1.66 -18.07
CA ALA A 372 10.74 -1.82 -19.38
C ALA A 372 10.12 -0.86 -20.42
N PHE A 373 10.98 -0.28 -21.26
CA PHE A 373 10.59 0.52 -22.42
C PHE A 373 10.97 -0.23 -23.71
N GLY A 374 10.03 -0.34 -24.65
CA GLY A 374 10.22 -1.04 -25.92
C GLY A 374 9.45 -0.44 -27.10
N TYR A 375 9.56 -1.07 -28.27
CA TYR A 375 8.89 -0.69 -29.52
C TYR A 375 8.09 -1.88 -30.09
N SER A 376 6.77 -1.71 -30.24
CA SER A 376 5.78 -2.66 -30.76
C SER A 376 5.60 -3.98 -29.97
N ARG A 377 4.62 -4.81 -30.37
CA ARG A 377 4.03 -5.98 -29.68
C ARG A 377 4.99 -7.17 -29.37
N GLN A 378 6.31 -7.00 -29.48
CA GLN A 378 7.32 -8.07 -29.36
C GLN A 378 8.25 -7.92 -28.14
N VAL A 379 7.74 -7.45 -27.00
CA VAL A 379 8.43 -7.75 -25.73
C VAL A 379 7.82 -9.05 -25.25
N GLU A 380 8.63 -10.12 -25.21
CA GLU A 380 8.21 -11.41 -24.66
C GLU A 380 7.64 -11.23 -23.25
N VAL A 381 6.63 -12.04 -22.98
CA VAL A 381 5.62 -11.86 -21.95
C VAL A 381 6.25 -11.94 -20.55
N TYR A 382 6.26 -10.82 -19.82
CA TYR A 382 6.16 -10.85 -18.36
C TYR A 382 4.67 -10.98 -18.04
N LYS A 383 4.25 -12.16 -17.60
CA LYS A 383 2.90 -12.44 -17.11
C LYS A 383 2.99 -12.47 -15.59
N GLY A 384 2.26 -11.60 -14.93
CA GLY A 384 2.30 -11.51 -13.48
C GLY A 384 1.86 -10.13 -13.07
N GLY A 385 0.56 -9.94 -13.02
CA GLY A 385 -0.10 -8.79 -12.44
C GLY A 385 -1.38 -9.27 -11.80
N ASP A 386 -1.74 -8.63 -10.70
CA ASP A 386 -2.91 -8.96 -9.92
C ASP A 386 -3.87 -7.76 -9.93
N ALA A 387 -5.16 -8.05 -10.02
CA ALA A 387 -6.26 -7.11 -9.87
C ALA A 387 -6.14 -6.29 -8.57
N THR A 388 -5.58 -6.86 -7.50
CA THR A 388 -5.52 -6.22 -6.18
C THR A 388 -4.68 -4.93 -6.16
N THR A 389 -3.59 -4.86 -6.94
CA THR A 389 -2.71 -3.68 -6.98
C THR A 389 -2.89 -2.82 -8.23
N GLY A 390 -3.51 -3.38 -9.28
CA GLY A 390 -3.80 -2.67 -10.53
C GLY A 390 -2.56 -2.28 -11.35
N THR A 391 -1.36 -2.73 -10.98
CA THR A 391 -0.08 -2.30 -11.60
C THR A 391 0.59 -3.36 -12.47
N GLY A 392 0.48 -4.64 -12.13
CA GLY A 392 1.35 -5.68 -12.72
C GLY A 392 1.08 -6.11 -14.17
N ASP A 393 0.04 -5.59 -14.83
CA ASP A 393 -0.24 -5.82 -16.27
C ASP A 393 -0.45 -4.52 -17.06
N MET A 394 0.05 -3.39 -16.55
CA MET A 394 -0.12 -2.09 -17.19
C MET A 394 0.77 -1.94 -18.42
N ILE A 395 0.18 -2.20 -19.60
CA ILE A 395 0.79 -1.86 -20.90
C ILE A 395 0.29 -0.49 -21.35
N TRP A 396 1.17 0.52 -21.30
CA TRP A 396 0.86 1.82 -21.87
C TRP A 396 1.32 1.88 -23.32
N TYR A 397 0.36 2.01 -24.24
CA TYR A 397 0.64 2.28 -25.65
C TYR A 397 0.86 3.78 -25.83
N LEU A 398 2.11 4.14 -26.12
CA LEU A 398 2.47 5.51 -26.47
C LEU A 398 2.36 5.76 -27.98
N PRO A 399 2.32 7.04 -28.40
CA PRO A 399 2.46 7.40 -29.81
C PRO A 399 3.67 6.73 -30.47
N PHE A 400 3.59 6.52 -31.78
CA PHE A 400 4.66 5.93 -32.60
C PHE A 400 5.04 4.49 -32.22
N GLY A 401 4.12 3.70 -31.64
CA GLY A 401 4.34 2.27 -31.37
C GLY A 401 5.26 1.98 -30.19
N CYS A 402 5.58 2.97 -29.36
CA CYS A 402 6.33 2.77 -28.13
C CYS A 402 5.44 2.09 -27.07
N THR A 403 6.03 1.19 -26.26
CA THR A 403 5.34 0.50 -25.18
C THR A 403 6.09 0.66 -23.87
N PHE A 404 5.34 0.93 -22.80
CA PHE A 404 5.83 0.78 -21.43
C PHE A 404 5.21 -0.44 -20.79
N ARG A 405 6.00 -1.13 -19.98
CA ARG A 405 5.53 -2.24 -19.15
C ARG A 405 6.16 -2.13 -17.75
N ALA A 406 5.38 -2.44 -16.73
CA ALA A 406 5.84 -2.75 -15.39
C ALA A 406 5.33 -4.17 -15.06
N GLY A 407 6.11 -4.94 -14.29
CA GLY A 407 5.72 -6.29 -13.90
C GLY A 407 6.83 -7.06 -13.18
N PHE A 408 6.58 -8.33 -12.90
CA PHE A 408 7.47 -9.18 -12.10
C PHE A 408 8.50 -9.93 -12.92
N ASP A 409 9.70 -10.15 -12.40
CA ASP A 409 10.78 -10.82 -13.13
C ASP A 409 10.75 -12.36 -12.93
N PRO A 410 10.74 -13.18 -14.01
CA PRO A 410 10.58 -14.63 -13.90
C PRO A 410 11.77 -15.31 -13.23
N ARG A 411 12.87 -14.59 -12.99
CA ARG A 411 14.03 -15.09 -12.25
C ARG A 411 13.75 -15.21 -10.75
N PHE A 412 12.80 -14.45 -10.19
CA PHE A 412 12.46 -14.54 -8.77
C PHE A 412 11.39 -15.59 -8.50
N GLU A 413 11.49 -16.19 -7.32
CA GLU A 413 10.45 -17.06 -6.78
C GLU A 413 9.16 -16.26 -6.55
N LYS A 414 8.00 -16.89 -6.78
CA LYS A 414 6.69 -16.25 -6.75
C LYS A 414 5.84 -16.66 -5.55
N SER A 415 5.07 -15.71 -5.02
CA SER A 415 3.95 -15.96 -4.10
C SER A 415 2.80 -16.73 -4.79
N ASP A 416 1.78 -17.12 -4.02
CA ASP A 416 0.54 -17.70 -4.57
C ASP A 416 -0.33 -16.69 -5.34
N MET A 417 0.04 -15.40 -5.27
CA MET A 417 -0.49 -14.30 -6.10
C MET A 417 0.35 -14.05 -7.35
N GLY A 418 1.44 -14.81 -7.55
CA GLY A 418 2.37 -14.58 -8.65
C GLY A 418 3.34 -13.40 -8.44
N TRP A 419 3.40 -12.83 -7.23
CA TRP A 419 4.25 -11.68 -6.90
C TRP A 419 5.69 -12.09 -6.64
N ASP A 420 6.64 -11.22 -7.02
CA ASP A 420 8.06 -11.41 -6.75
C ASP A 420 8.38 -11.43 -5.25
N MET A 421 8.94 -12.54 -4.77
CA MET A 421 9.46 -12.64 -3.40
C MET A 421 10.77 -11.85 -3.26
N THR A 422 10.64 -10.57 -2.97
CA THR A 422 11.75 -9.59 -3.00
C THR A 422 11.92 -8.84 -1.67
N PRO A 423 12.21 -9.53 -0.54
CA PRO A 423 12.31 -8.87 0.76
C PRO A 423 13.34 -7.74 0.83
N SER A 424 14.35 -7.72 -0.05
CA SER A 424 15.34 -6.63 -0.11
C SER A 424 14.76 -5.28 -0.55
N SER A 425 13.63 -5.25 -1.27
CA SER A 425 12.98 -3.98 -1.66
C SER A 425 12.47 -3.19 -0.46
N MET A 426 12.18 -3.84 0.67
CA MET A 426 11.84 -3.15 1.91
C MET A 426 12.97 -2.22 2.37
N LEU A 427 14.24 -2.67 2.35
CA LEU A 427 15.37 -1.82 2.74
C LEU A 427 15.51 -0.62 1.80
N TRP A 428 15.28 -0.84 0.50
CA TRP A 428 15.32 0.24 -0.50
C TRP A 428 14.27 1.30 -0.20
N ILE A 429 13.02 0.89 0.04
CA ILE A 429 11.92 1.82 0.31
C ILE A 429 12.17 2.59 1.60
N LEU A 430 12.58 1.92 2.67
CA LEU A 430 12.88 2.59 3.94
C LEU A 430 13.99 3.64 3.78
N THR A 431 15.04 3.29 3.02
CA THR A 431 16.14 4.23 2.71
C THR A 431 15.63 5.41 1.88
N ALA A 432 14.89 5.14 0.80
CA ALA A 432 14.42 6.17 -0.11
C ALA A 432 13.44 7.15 0.55
N PHE A 433 12.55 6.66 1.42
CA PHE A 433 11.65 7.49 2.21
C PHE A 433 12.40 8.29 3.29
N SER A 434 13.35 7.68 4.00
CA SER A 434 14.17 8.36 5.00
C SER A 434 15.00 9.50 4.40
N ASP A 435 15.65 9.24 3.25
CA ASP A 435 16.44 10.24 2.53
C ASP A 435 15.57 11.39 2.01
N ARG A 436 14.35 11.07 1.57
CA ARG A 436 13.41 12.06 1.04
C ARG A 436 12.73 12.89 2.12
N TYR A 437 12.45 12.30 3.28
CA TYR A 437 11.69 12.89 4.38
C TYR A 437 12.48 12.80 5.70
N PRO A 438 13.67 13.44 5.77
CA PRO A 438 14.54 13.32 6.94
C PRO A 438 13.83 13.81 8.21
N GLY A 439 13.91 13.01 9.26
CA GLY A 439 13.33 13.30 10.57
C GLY A 439 11.84 12.96 10.73
N VAL A 440 11.20 12.37 9.71
CA VAL A 440 9.84 11.85 9.81
C VAL A 440 9.90 10.34 10.08
N PRO A 441 9.32 9.82 11.18
CA PRO A 441 9.35 8.39 11.48
C PRO A 441 8.57 7.58 10.44
N ILE A 442 8.97 6.33 10.25
CA ILE A 442 8.34 5.38 9.32
C ILE A 442 7.70 4.23 10.11
N TYR A 443 6.52 3.81 9.70
CA TYR A 443 5.81 2.65 10.21
C TYR A 443 5.37 1.76 9.05
N ILE A 444 5.73 0.48 9.07
CA ILE A 444 5.25 -0.48 8.07
C ILE A 444 3.85 -0.93 8.50
N THR A 445 2.84 -0.43 7.79
CA THR A 445 1.42 -0.65 8.09
C THR A 445 0.89 -1.95 7.51
N GLU A 446 1.50 -2.44 6.42
CA GLU A 446 1.29 -3.78 5.86
C GLU A 446 2.55 -4.27 5.13
N SER A 447 2.81 -5.57 5.27
CA SER A 447 3.73 -6.31 4.42
C SER A 447 3.44 -7.78 4.64
N GLY A 448 3.43 -8.60 3.59
CA GLY A 448 2.98 -9.97 3.69
C GLY A 448 3.25 -10.79 2.44
N LEU A 449 2.91 -12.08 2.50
CA LEU A 449 3.03 -12.97 1.35
C LEU A 449 1.92 -14.00 1.37
N ALA A 450 1.17 -14.11 0.26
CA ALA A 450 0.23 -15.19 0.08
C ALA A 450 0.98 -16.53 -0.07
N ASP A 451 0.65 -17.46 0.82
CA ASP A 451 1.19 -18.82 0.86
C ASP A 451 0.15 -19.73 1.52
N SER A 452 -0.57 -20.49 0.70
CA SER A 452 -1.60 -21.41 1.13
C SER A 452 -1.03 -22.73 1.69
N SER A 453 0.26 -23.00 1.45
CA SER A 453 0.90 -24.26 1.80
C SER A 453 0.94 -24.50 3.32
N GLN A 454 1.04 -25.78 3.69
CA GLN A 454 1.26 -26.21 5.07
C GLN A 454 2.37 -27.26 5.12
N PRO A 455 3.53 -26.97 5.73
CA PRO A 455 3.93 -25.69 6.32
C PRO A 455 4.12 -24.56 5.28
N ASP A 456 3.86 -23.32 5.67
CA ASP A 456 3.92 -22.10 4.83
C ASP A 456 5.35 -21.56 4.64
N LYS A 457 6.20 -22.37 3.99
CA LYS A 457 7.65 -22.15 3.89
C LYS A 457 8.04 -20.90 3.09
N LYS A 458 7.25 -20.47 2.10
CA LYS A 458 7.56 -19.25 1.34
C LYS A 458 7.35 -18.03 2.23
N ARG A 459 6.26 -18.04 3.00
CA ARG A 459 5.95 -16.94 3.92
C ARG A 459 6.99 -16.80 5.03
N VAL A 460 7.43 -17.91 5.62
CA VAL A 460 8.54 -17.91 6.61
C VAL A 460 9.79 -17.21 6.05
N ARG A 461 10.24 -17.60 4.85
CA ARG A 461 11.42 -17.01 4.21
C ARG A 461 11.24 -15.53 3.90
N TYR A 462 10.07 -15.15 3.38
CA TYR A 462 9.77 -13.76 3.04
C TYR A 462 9.75 -12.85 4.27
N ILE A 463 8.99 -13.20 5.32
CA ILE A 463 8.90 -12.41 6.56
C ILE A 463 10.28 -12.27 7.21
N SER A 464 11.05 -13.37 7.26
CA SER A 464 12.41 -13.36 7.79
C SER A 464 13.32 -12.39 7.03
N GLY A 465 13.26 -12.40 5.69
CA GLY A 465 14.00 -11.47 4.85
C GLY A 465 13.60 -10.01 5.08
N VAL A 466 12.29 -9.72 5.17
CA VAL A 466 11.77 -8.37 5.44
C VAL A 466 12.22 -7.84 6.80
N LEU A 467 12.16 -8.66 7.86
CA LEU A 467 12.61 -8.25 9.19
C LEU A 467 14.12 -8.01 9.25
N ARG A 468 14.92 -8.79 8.50
CA ARG A 468 16.36 -8.50 8.30
C ARG A 468 16.58 -7.20 7.55
N ALA A 469 15.78 -6.89 6.53
CA ALA A 469 15.82 -5.64 5.80
C ALA A 469 15.53 -4.44 6.74
N ILE A 470 14.52 -4.55 7.59
CA ILE A 470 14.17 -3.53 8.60
C ILE A 470 15.30 -3.37 9.62
N ARG A 471 15.89 -4.48 10.11
CA ARG A 471 17.04 -4.41 11.03
C ARG A 471 18.22 -3.67 10.40
N LYS A 472 18.53 -3.93 9.12
CA LYS A 472 19.56 -3.19 8.38
C LYS A 472 19.25 -1.69 8.27
N ALA A 473 17.98 -1.32 8.07
CA ALA A 473 17.56 0.08 8.04
C ALA A 473 17.76 0.76 9.42
N LEU A 474 17.37 0.07 10.50
CA LEU A 474 17.59 0.54 11.87
C LEU A 474 19.08 0.69 12.20
N ASP A 475 19.94 -0.24 11.76
CA ASP A 475 21.39 -0.16 11.92
C ASP A 475 22.00 1.04 11.15
N ALA A 476 21.38 1.43 10.04
CA ALA A 476 21.73 2.63 9.29
C ALA A 476 21.17 3.93 9.91
N GLY A 477 20.50 3.86 11.06
CA GLY A 477 19.94 5.02 11.77
C GLY A 477 18.60 5.51 11.21
N ILE A 478 17.93 4.72 10.36
CA ILE A 478 16.59 5.06 9.85
C ILE A 478 15.57 4.88 10.97
N ASP A 479 14.72 5.88 11.19
CA ASP A 479 13.72 5.88 12.25
C ASP A 479 12.47 5.05 11.89
N VAL A 480 12.59 3.73 12.04
CA VAL A 480 11.48 2.78 11.83
C VAL A 480 10.86 2.39 13.17
N ARG A 481 9.57 2.64 13.35
CA ARG A 481 8.87 2.50 14.65
C ARG A 481 8.14 1.18 14.84
N GLY A 482 7.76 0.51 13.77
CA GLY A 482 7.06 -0.76 13.89
C GLY A 482 6.82 -1.46 12.57
N TYR A 483 6.43 -2.72 12.68
CA TYR A 483 6.13 -3.62 11.57
C TYR A 483 4.81 -4.33 11.80
N THR A 484 3.95 -4.29 10.77
CA THR A 484 2.65 -4.94 10.78
C THR A 484 2.57 -5.95 9.66
N ILE A 485 2.43 -7.23 10.02
CA ILE A 485 2.23 -8.31 9.06
C ILE A 485 0.83 -8.24 8.46
N TRP A 486 0.74 -8.30 7.13
CA TRP A 486 -0.50 -8.60 6.42
C TRP A 486 -0.55 -10.12 6.15
N SER A 487 -1.44 -10.88 6.77
CA SER A 487 -2.51 -10.47 7.71
C SER A 487 -2.50 -11.32 8.98
N LEU A 488 -3.31 -10.94 9.98
CA LEU A 488 -3.44 -11.73 11.22
C LEU A 488 -4.01 -13.14 10.94
N ILE A 489 -5.05 -13.19 10.12
CA ILE A 489 -5.82 -14.40 9.78
C ILE A 489 -6.12 -14.40 8.28
N ASP A 490 -6.30 -15.59 7.71
CA ASP A 490 -6.80 -15.73 6.34
C ASP A 490 -8.13 -14.95 6.22
N ASN A 491 -8.39 -14.37 5.06
CA ASN A 491 -9.50 -13.43 4.87
C ASN A 491 -10.01 -13.45 3.41
N PHE A 492 -11.04 -12.64 3.13
CA PHE A 492 -11.54 -12.40 1.78
C PHE A 492 -10.63 -11.38 1.06
N GLU A 493 -9.83 -11.82 0.09
CA GLU A 493 -8.84 -11.00 -0.62
C GLU A 493 -9.46 -10.34 -1.87
N TRP A 494 -10.46 -9.48 -1.64
CA TRP A 494 -11.00 -8.58 -2.67
C TRP A 494 -11.45 -9.31 -3.95
N ALA A 495 -10.88 -8.97 -5.11
CA ALA A 495 -11.21 -9.59 -6.40
C ALA A 495 -10.73 -11.06 -6.51
N GLU A 496 -9.83 -11.49 -5.63
CA GLU A 496 -9.27 -12.85 -5.63
C GLU A 496 -10.03 -13.81 -4.71
N GLY A 497 -11.04 -13.30 -3.98
CA GLY A 497 -11.86 -14.10 -3.08
C GLY A 497 -11.05 -14.72 -1.94
N PHE A 498 -11.40 -15.94 -1.54
CA PHE A 498 -10.85 -16.68 -0.41
C PHE A 498 -9.66 -17.58 -0.79
N ARG A 499 -9.30 -17.63 -2.08
CA ARG A 499 -8.22 -18.49 -2.56
C ARG A 499 -6.86 -18.05 -2.00
N PRO A 500 -6.42 -16.78 -2.10
CA PRO A 500 -5.16 -16.35 -1.50
C PRO A 500 -5.21 -16.42 0.02
N ARG A 501 -4.09 -16.85 0.61
CA ARG A 501 -3.96 -16.98 2.06
C ARG A 501 -2.79 -16.15 2.54
N PHE A 502 -3.06 -14.99 3.14
CA PHE A 502 -2.06 -14.09 3.73
C PHE A 502 -1.89 -14.27 5.25
N GLY A 503 -2.85 -14.91 5.91
CA GLY A 503 -2.97 -14.88 7.35
C GLY A 503 -1.92 -15.68 8.09
N LEU A 504 -1.32 -15.11 9.13
CA LEU A 504 -0.50 -15.84 10.10
C LEU A 504 -1.23 -17.06 10.68
N ALA A 505 -2.54 -16.96 10.88
CA ALA A 505 -3.39 -18.09 11.20
C ALA A 505 -4.29 -18.48 10.02
N HIS A 506 -4.35 -19.79 9.74
CA HIS A 506 -5.34 -20.38 8.86
C HIS A 506 -6.75 -20.20 9.44
N VAL A 507 -7.72 -19.87 8.60
CA VAL A 507 -9.16 -19.91 8.95
C VAL A 507 -9.82 -21.01 8.12
N ASP A 508 -10.37 -22.00 8.81
CA ASP A 508 -11.31 -22.92 8.19
C ASP A 508 -12.66 -22.18 8.04
N TYR A 509 -13.01 -21.78 6.83
CA TYR A 509 -14.24 -21.01 6.59
C TYR A 509 -15.54 -21.78 6.87
N SER A 510 -15.48 -23.11 6.97
CA SER A 510 -16.66 -23.94 7.30
C SER A 510 -16.91 -24.02 8.80
N THR A 511 -15.84 -24.12 9.61
CA THR A 511 -15.93 -24.27 11.07
C THR A 511 -15.60 -22.99 11.83
N GLN A 512 -15.04 -22.00 11.14
CA GLN A 512 -14.51 -20.74 11.67
C GLN A 512 -13.34 -20.91 12.64
N VAL A 513 -12.70 -22.09 12.68
CA VAL A 513 -11.54 -22.35 13.54
C VAL A 513 -10.30 -21.64 12.99
N ARG A 514 -9.57 -20.96 13.89
CA ARG A 514 -8.27 -20.33 13.62
C ARG A 514 -7.13 -21.24 14.06
N THR A 515 -6.18 -21.52 13.17
CA THR A 515 -4.99 -22.33 13.47
C THR A 515 -3.72 -21.59 13.06
N PRO A 516 -2.85 -21.16 13.99
CA PRO A 516 -1.56 -20.55 13.70
C PRO A 516 -0.71 -21.40 12.75
N ARG A 517 -0.11 -20.77 11.74
CA ARG A 517 0.79 -21.41 10.77
C ARG A 517 2.25 -21.33 11.24
N SER A 518 3.16 -22.01 10.53
CA SER A 518 4.59 -21.98 10.87
C SER A 518 5.20 -20.58 10.81
N SER A 519 4.73 -19.71 9.90
CA SER A 519 5.16 -18.30 9.84
C SER A 519 4.98 -17.51 11.13
N CYS A 520 4.03 -17.88 12.00
CA CYS A 520 3.90 -17.30 13.34
C CYS A 520 5.19 -17.38 14.15
N ASN A 521 5.97 -18.45 13.96
CA ASN A 521 7.18 -18.70 14.73
C ASN A 521 8.25 -17.65 14.49
N VAL A 522 8.31 -17.04 13.29
CA VAL A 522 9.28 -15.98 12.98
C VAL A 522 9.14 -14.80 13.95
N LEU A 523 7.94 -14.22 14.04
CA LEU A 523 7.65 -13.11 14.95
C LEU A 523 7.67 -13.56 16.42
N ARG A 524 7.05 -14.72 16.73
CA ARG A 524 6.99 -15.25 18.09
C ARG A 524 8.39 -15.41 18.69
N ARG A 525 9.34 -15.99 17.95
CA ARG A 525 10.71 -16.20 18.42
C ARG A 525 11.42 -14.87 18.66
N ILE A 526 11.36 -13.94 17.71
CA ILE A 526 11.95 -12.59 17.85
C ILE A 526 11.42 -11.89 19.11
N ILE A 527 10.09 -11.81 19.23
CA ILE A 527 9.44 -11.14 20.35
C ILE A 527 9.81 -11.82 21.68
N SER A 528 9.80 -13.16 21.73
CA SER A 528 10.16 -13.91 22.93
C SER A 528 11.62 -13.71 23.34
N ASN A 529 12.54 -13.67 22.37
CA ASN A 529 13.97 -13.48 22.61
C ASN A 529 14.26 -12.05 23.09
N GLN A 530 13.61 -11.06 22.49
CA GLN A 530 13.71 -9.66 22.92
C GLN A 530 13.18 -9.49 24.36
N ARG A 531 12.06 -10.11 24.72
CA ARG A 531 11.54 -10.10 26.11
C ARG A 531 12.50 -10.74 27.11
N LYS A 532 13.22 -11.79 26.72
CA LYS A 532 14.21 -12.46 27.58
C LYS A 532 15.45 -11.62 27.82
N GLN A 533 15.88 -10.81 26.87
CA GLN A 533 17.06 -9.94 27.03
C GLN A 533 16.78 -8.66 27.80
N LEU A 534 15.52 -8.21 27.85
CA LEU A 534 15.09 -7.04 28.61
C LEU A 534 14.80 -7.34 30.10
N ARG A 535 14.77 -8.62 30.47
CA ARG A 535 14.69 -9.10 31.86
C ARG A 535 16.08 -9.45 32.36
#